data_AF-A0A3D0RAS3-F1
#
_entry.id   AF-A0A3D0RAS3-F1
#
_cell.length_a   1.000
_cell.length_b   1.000
_cell.length_c   1.000
_cell.angle_alpha   90.00
_cell.angle_beta   90.00
_cell.angle_gamma   90.00
#
_symmetry.space_group_name_H-M   'P 1'
#
loop_
_entity.id
_entity.type
_entity.pdbx_description
1 polymer ?
#
loop_
_entity_poly.entity_id
_entity_poly.type
_entity_poly.pdbx_seq_one_letter_code
_entity_poly.pdbx_strand_id
1 'polypeptide(L)'
;RRYIPGDWVCGASPATIREAARSPDGPVARKVTAAVERLLALADTFYASGGCGYRYLPARAHLAIAIAARVYRQIGVQLADRDHAWHAGRQVTSGVSKAACTLQALHTLPGRFGLQRSVAHDRSLHAPLRGLPYVA
;
A
#
# COMPACT_ATOMS: atom_id res chain seq x y z
N ARG A 1 19.22 -4.37 1.57
CA ARG A 1 18.96 -2.90 1.61
C ARG A 1 17.81 -2.65 2.59
N ARG A 2 17.69 -1.46 3.18
CA ARG A 2 16.59 -1.10 4.11
C ARG A 2 15.87 0.14 3.57
N TYR A 3 14.58 0.03 3.33
CA TYR A 3 13.72 1.16 2.93
C TYR A 3 12.73 1.56 4.03
N ILE A 4 12.57 0.73 5.06
CA ILE A 4 11.80 1.07 6.25
C ILE A 4 12.55 2.13 7.08
N PRO A 5 11.85 3.10 7.71
CA PRO A 5 12.48 4.08 8.58
C PRO A 5 13.27 3.41 9.71
N GLY A 6 14.48 3.92 9.98
CA GLY A 6 15.36 3.29 10.96
C GLY A 6 14.80 3.31 12.37
N ASP A 7 14.12 4.39 12.72
CA ASP A 7 13.55 4.57 14.06
C ASP A 7 12.43 3.56 14.35
N TRP A 8 11.75 3.06 13.32
CA TRP A 8 10.70 2.04 13.49
C TRP A 8 11.25 0.67 13.86
N VAL A 9 12.54 0.46 13.60
CA VAL A 9 13.27 -0.79 13.88
C VAL A 9 14.48 -0.55 14.78
N CYS A 10 14.45 0.49 15.61
CA CYS A 10 15.49 0.81 16.59
C CYS A 10 16.91 0.88 15.96
N GLY A 11 17.02 1.45 14.76
CA GLY A 11 18.28 1.58 14.05
C GLY A 11 18.81 0.29 13.41
N ALA A 12 18.05 -0.80 13.39
CA ALA A 12 18.50 -2.08 12.85
C ALA A 12 19.08 -1.93 11.42
N SER A 13 20.28 -2.48 11.25
CA SER A 13 20.99 -2.49 9.97
C SER A 13 20.36 -3.50 9.00
N PRO A 14 20.60 -3.37 7.68
CA PRO A 14 20.16 -4.39 6.72
C PRO A 14 20.67 -5.81 7.04
N ALA A 15 21.90 -5.94 7.57
CA ALA A 15 22.47 -7.21 7.96
C ALA A 15 21.75 -7.81 9.18
N THR A 16 21.44 -6.96 10.18
CA THR A 16 20.69 -7.34 11.39
C THR A 16 19.28 -7.81 11.05
N ILE A 17 18.58 -7.10 10.16
CA ILE A 17 17.23 -7.49 9.71
C ILE A 17 17.28 -8.83 8.97
N ARG A 18 18.30 -9.05 8.14
CA ARG A 18 18.48 -10.34 7.44
C ARG A 18 18.69 -11.50 8.42
N GLU A 19 19.46 -11.30 9.48
CA GLU A 19 19.63 -12.33 10.51
C GLU A 19 18.33 -12.58 11.27
N ALA A 20 17.61 -11.51 11.64
CA ALA A 20 16.33 -11.60 12.32
C ALA A 20 15.26 -12.39 11.52
N ALA A 21 15.38 -12.44 10.18
CA ALA A 21 14.49 -13.25 9.34
C ALA A 21 14.55 -14.76 9.66
N ARG A 22 15.64 -15.24 10.29
CA ARG A 22 15.80 -16.64 10.71
C ARG A 22 15.14 -16.94 12.06
N SER A 23 14.77 -15.91 12.83
CA SER A 23 14.10 -16.03 14.12
C SER A 23 12.93 -15.04 14.18
N PRO A 24 11.77 -15.39 13.62
CA PRO A 24 10.61 -14.50 13.49
C PRO A 24 10.08 -13.94 14.82
N ASP A 25 10.27 -14.67 15.91
CA ASP A 25 9.84 -14.26 17.27
C ASP A 25 10.89 -13.39 17.99
N GLY A 26 12.06 -13.20 17.38
CA GLY A 26 13.13 -12.36 17.90
C GLY A 26 12.69 -10.90 18.11
N PRO A 27 13.36 -10.16 19.00
CA PRO A 27 12.99 -8.77 19.30
C PRO A 27 13.05 -7.87 18.06
N VAL A 28 14.09 -8.02 17.23
CA VAL A 28 14.23 -7.26 15.98
C VAL A 28 13.15 -7.67 14.97
N ALA A 29 12.87 -8.96 14.83
CA ALA A 29 11.88 -9.46 13.89
C ALA A 29 10.47 -8.93 14.22
N ARG A 30 10.09 -8.94 15.50
CA ARG A 30 8.83 -8.33 15.97
C ARG A 30 8.74 -6.83 15.67
N LYS A 31 9.84 -6.08 15.80
CA LYS A 31 9.87 -4.66 15.41
C LYS A 31 9.71 -4.47 13.89
N VAL A 32 10.35 -5.32 13.08
CA VAL A 32 10.17 -5.29 11.63
C VAL A 32 8.72 -5.62 11.26
N THR A 33 8.12 -6.62 11.90
CA THR A 33 6.72 -6.99 11.71
C THR A 33 5.77 -5.84 12.03
N ALA A 34 5.94 -5.18 13.19
CA ALA A 34 5.16 -3.99 13.54
C ALA A 34 5.37 -2.83 12.55
N ALA A 35 6.59 -2.67 12.03
CA ALA A 35 6.86 -1.68 10.98
C ALA A 35 6.14 -2.03 9.67
N VAL A 36 6.09 -3.31 9.28
CA VAL A 36 5.34 -3.79 8.10
C VAL A 36 3.85 -3.53 8.25
N GLU A 37 3.26 -3.91 9.39
CA GLU A 37 1.85 -3.65 9.70
C GLU A 37 1.51 -2.16 9.56
N ARG A 38 2.33 -1.30 10.18
CA ARG A 38 2.19 0.16 10.06
C ARG A 38 2.29 0.65 8.61
N LEU A 39 3.20 0.10 7.81
CA LEU A 39 3.31 0.45 6.39
C LEU A 39 2.09 0.03 5.58
N LEU A 40 1.52 -1.15 5.85
CA LEU A 40 0.31 -1.61 5.16
C LEU A 40 -0.89 -0.72 5.49
N ALA A 41 -1.06 -0.34 6.75
CA ALA A 41 -2.12 0.60 7.16
C ALA A 41 -1.99 1.98 6.49
N LEU A 42 -0.76 2.51 6.42
CA LEU A 42 -0.49 3.75 5.70
C LEU A 42 -0.77 3.60 4.20
N ALA A 43 -0.33 2.50 3.59
CA ALA A 43 -0.57 2.23 2.18
C ALA A 43 -2.08 2.21 1.88
N ASP A 44 -2.90 1.60 2.74
CA ASP A 44 -4.36 1.58 2.59
C ASP A 44 -4.97 2.99 2.66
N THR A 45 -4.47 3.84 3.55
CA THR A 45 -4.88 5.26 3.62
C THR A 45 -4.56 5.98 2.30
N PHE A 46 -3.36 5.77 1.75
CA PHE A 46 -2.98 6.36 0.46
C PHE A 46 -3.72 5.75 -0.75
N TYR A 47 -4.05 4.45 -0.72
CA TYR A 47 -4.89 3.82 -1.76
C TYR A 47 -6.30 4.40 -1.75
N ALA A 48 -6.90 4.58 -0.57
CA ALA A 48 -8.22 5.19 -0.43
C ALA A 48 -8.20 6.65 -0.91
N SER A 49 -7.23 7.44 -0.45
CA SER A 49 -7.05 8.83 -0.85
C SER A 49 -6.82 8.97 -2.37
N GLY A 50 -5.92 8.17 -2.95
CA GLY A 50 -5.68 8.15 -4.39
C GLY A 50 -6.91 7.74 -5.20
N GLY A 51 -7.70 6.81 -4.66
CA GLY A 51 -8.96 6.35 -5.25
C GLY A 51 -10.00 7.46 -5.47
N CYS A 52 -10.05 8.45 -4.58
CA CYS A 52 -10.92 9.61 -4.74
C CYS A 52 -10.60 10.42 -6.02
N GLY A 53 -9.34 10.36 -6.49
CA GLY A 53 -8.88 11.06 -7.68
C GLY A 53 -9.23 10.39 -9.01
N TYR A 54 -9.58 9.09 -9.02
CA TYR A 54 -9.69 8.33 -10.28
C TYR A 54 -10.75 8.90 -11.24
N ARG A 55 -11.82 9.49 -10.71
CA ARG A 55 -12.91 10.08 -11.52
C ARG A 55 -12.48 11.24 -12.42
N TYR A 56 -11.38 11.92 -12.08
CA TYR A 56 -10.85 13.05 -12.85
C TYR A 56 -9.97 12.60 -14.03
N LEU A 57 -9.69 11.30 -14.14
CA LEU A 57 -8.89 10.74 -15.22
C LEU A 57 -9.75 10.38 -16.45
N PRO A 58 -9.15 10.36 -17.65
CA PRO A 58 -9.75 9.71 -18.81
C PRO A 58 -10.15 8.27 -18.48
N ALA A 59 -11.26 7.79 -19.05
CA ALA A 59 -11.85 6.51 -18.67
C ALA A 59 -10.89 5.31 -18.70
N ARG A 60 -10.06 5.26 -19.74
CA ARG A 60 -9.05 4.21 -19.92
C ARG A 60 -7.99 4.27 -18.82
N ALA A 61 -7.54 5.48 -18.47
CA ALA A 61 -6.54 5.69 -17.43
C ALA A 61 -7.10 5.38 -16.04
N HIS A 62 -8.33 5.82 -15.74
CA HIS A 62 -9.04 5.44 -14.51
C HIS A 62 -9.03 3.92 -14.34
N LEU A 63 -9.53 3.18 -15.33
CA LEU A 63 -9.64 1.72 -15.24
C LEU A 63 -8.27 1.07 -15.03
N ALA A 64 -7.27 1.45 -15.83
CA ALA A 64 -5.92 0.90 -15.71
C ALA A 64 -5.31 1.13 -14.31
N ILE A 65 -5.42 2.35 -13.79
CA ILE A 65 -4.90 2.71 -12.47
C ILE A 65 -5.71 2.03 -11.35
N ALA A 66 -7.03 1.97 -11.47
CA ALA A 66 -7.90 1.31 -10.50
C ALA A 66 -7.63 -0.21 -10.39
N ILE A 67 -7.33 -0.87 -11.52
CA ILE A 67 -6.90 -2.27 -11.55
C ILE A 67 -5.53 -2.41 -10.89
N ALA A 68 -4.55 -1.60 -11.32
CA ALA A 68 -3.19 -1.65 -10.78
C ALA A 68 -3.21 -1.46 -9.24
N ALA A 69 -3.88 -0.42 -8.75
CA ALA A 69 -4.00 -0.14 -7.33
C ALA A 69 -4.55 -1.33 -6.54
N ARG A 70 -5.61 -1.99 -7.03
CA ARG A 70 -6.17 -3.18 -6.36
C ARG A 70 -5.23 -4.36 -6.37
N VAL A 71 -4.59 -4.65 -7.51
CA VAL A 71 -3.63 -5.76 -7.63
C VAL A 71 -2.44 -5.55 -6.69
N TYR A 72 -1.91 -4.34 -6.62
CA TYR A 72 -0.79 -4.03 -5.72
C TYR A 72 -1.21 -4.03 -4.25
N ARG A 73 -2.39 -3.47 -3.92
CA ARG A 73 -2.95 -3.55 -2.56
C ARG A 73 -3.14 -5.00 -2.11
N GLN A 74 -3.56 -5.89 -3.01
CA GLN A 74 -3.77 -7.30 -2.69
C GLN A 74 -2.50 -8.00 -2.21
N ILE A 75 -1.31 -7.57 -2.64
CA ILE A 75 -0.04 -8.09 -2.10
C ILE A 75 0.07 -7.80 -0.60
N GLY A 76 -0.35 -6.60 -0.18
CA GLY A 76 -0.39 -6.20 1.23
C GLY A 76 -1.38 -7.02 2.03
N VAL A 77 -2.60 -7.20 1.51
CA VAL A 77 -3.63 -8.05 2.14
C VAL A 77 -3.11 -9.48 2.33
N GLN A 78 -2.52 -10.08 1.29
CA GLN A 78 -1.95 -11.43 1.38
C GLN A 78 -0.80 -11.55 2.39
N LEU A 79 -0.04 -10.48 2.60
CA LEU A 79 1.01 -10.43 3.60
C LEU A 79 0.42 -10.35 5.01
N ALA A 80 -0.62 -9.53 5.21
CA ALA A 80 -1.33 -9.42 6.48
C ALA A 80 -2.02 -10.75 6.87
N ASP A 81 -2.67 -11.43 5.91
CA ASP A 81 -3.32 -12.74 6.10
C ASP A 81 -2.33 -13.87 6.49
N ARG A 82 -1.03 -13.64 6.30
CA ARG A 82 0.07 -14.55 6.68
C ARG A 82 0.86 -14.02 7.86
N ASP A 83 0.18 -13.36 8.80
CA ASP A 83 0.78 -12.80 10.02
C ASP A 83 1.99 -11.88 9.72
N HIS A 84 1.92 -11.18 8.59
CA HIS A 84 2.97 -10.28 8.13
C HIS A 84 4.33 -10.98 7.96
N ALA A 85 4.34 -12.24 7.51
CA ALA A 85 5.55 -13.07 7.32
C ALA A 85 6.48 -12.56 6.20
N TRP A 86 7.08 -11.38 6.41
CA TRP A 86 8.01 -10.71 5.51
C TRP A 86 9.31 -11.50 5.28
N HIS A 87 9.62 -12.42 6.19
CA HIS A 87 10.78 -13.33 6.11
C HIS A 87 10.51 -14.56 5.23
N ALA A 88 9.25 -14.90 4.93
CA ALA A 88 8.85 -16.12 4.22
C ALA A 88 8.92 -15.99 2.69
N GLY A 89 9.77 -15.09 2.18
CA GLY A 89 9.96 -14.87 0.76
C GLY A 89 8.91 -13.95 0.12
N ARG A 90 8.95 -13.88 -1.21
CA ARG A 90 8.13 -12.92 -1.99
C ARG A 90 6.69 -13.41 -2.10
N GLN A 91 5.75 -12.58 -1.66
CA GLN A 91 4.33 -12.78 -1.93
C GLN A 91 4.01 -12.51 -3.40
N VAL A 92 3.23 -13.40 -4.01
CA VAL A 92 2.79 -13.29 -5.40
C VAL A 92 1.29 -13.45 -5.46
N THR A 93 0.60 -12.44 -6.01
CA THR A 93 -0.84 -12.54 -6.31
C THR A 93 -1.06 -13.53 -7.45
N SER A 94 -1.94 -14.51 -7.23
CA SER A 94 -2.31 -15.50 -8.24
C SER A 94 -3.09 -14.86 -9.40
N GLY A 95 -3.18 -15.55 -10.53
CA GLY A 95 -3.99 -15.09 -11.68
C GLY A 95 -5.45 -14.86 -11.31
N VAL A 96 -6.02 -15.74 -10.46
CA VAL A 96 -7.40 -15.62 -9.97
C VAL A 96 -7.58 -14.36 -9.12
N SER A 97 -6.65 -14.07 -8.20
CA SER A 97 -6.71 -12.84 -7.41
C SER A 97 -6.64 -11.59 -8.28
N LYS A 98 -5.82 -11.60 -9.34
CA LYS A 98 -5.76 -10.50 -10.31
C LYS A 98 -7.05 -10.34 -11.10
N ALA A 99 -7.69 -11.44 -11.48
CA ALA A 99 -9.00 -11.41 -12.17
C ALA A 99 -10.09 -10.85 -11.26
N ALA A 100 -10.16 -11.29 -10.00
CA ALA A 100 -11.10 -10.77 -9.01
C ALA A 100 -10.89 -9.26 -8.76
N CYS A 101 -9.63 -8.82 -8.60
CA CYS A 101 -9.31 -7.39 -8.48
C CYS A 101 -9.76 -6.58 -9.70
N THR A 102 -9.65 -7.16 -10.90
CA THR A 102 -10.07 -6.52 -12.15
C THR A 102 -11.59 -6.35 -12.22
N LEU A 103 -12.35 -7.40 -11.88
CA LEU A 103 -13.81 -7.35 -11.81
C LEU A 103 -14.29 -6.30 -10.79
N GLN A 104 -13.67 -6.27 -9.60
CA GLN A 104 -13.97 -5.26 -8.59
C GLN A 104 -13.66 -3.83 -9.06
N ALA A 105 -12.59 -3.62 -9.84
CA ALA A 105 -12.29 -2.31 -10.42
C ALA A 105 -13.34 -1.87 -11.44
N LEU A 106 -13.78 -2.78 -12.30
CA LEU A 106 -14.83 -2.55 -13.29
C LEU A 106 -16.14 -2.10 -12.62
N HIS A 107 -16.51 -2.72 -11.49
CA HIS A 107 -17.73 -2.36 -10.75
C HIS A 107 -17.69 -0.94 -10.16
N THR A 108 -16.50 -0.34 -10.00
CA THR A 108 -16.39 1.06 -9.53
C THR A 108 -16.47 2.11 -10.64
N LEU A 109 -16.41 1.71 -11.91
CA LEU A 109 -16.49 2.65 -13.03
C LEU A 109 -17.82 3.42 -13.11
N PRO A 110 -19.01 2.82 -12.93
CA PRO A 110 -20.27 3.57 -13.01
C PRO A 110 -20.36 4.74 -12.01
N GLY A 111 -19.73 4.61 -10.84
CA GLY A 111 -19.66 5.64 -9.80
C GLY A 111 -18.98 6.94 -10.23
N ARG A 112 -18.24 6.94 -11.35
CA ARG A 112 -17.65 8.15 -11.94
C ARG A 112 -18.68 9.18 -12.39
N PHE A 113 -19.86 8.70 -12.81
CA PHE A 113 -20.92 9.53 -13.38
C PHE A 113 -21.86 10.06 -12.30
N GLY A 114 -21.68 9.62 -11.05
CA GLY A 114 -22.43 10.14 -9.91
C GLY A 114 -22.10 11.60 -9.62
N LEU A 115 -23.13 12.38 -9.30
CA LEU A 115 -23.13 13.81 -8.94
C LEU A 115 -22.43 14.13 -7.60
N GLN A 116 -21.54 13.28 -7.10
CA GLN A 116 -20.81 13.56 -5.86
C GLN A 116 -19.92 14.79 -6.02
N ARG A 117 -20.41 15.91 -5.48
CA ARG A 117 -19.65 17.12 -5.13
C ARG A 117 -18.41 16.69 -4.37
N SER A 118 -17.25 17.08 -4.89
CA SER A 118 -15.91 17.09 -4.26
C SER A 118 -15.80 16.21 -3.00
N VAL A 119 -15.13 15.06 -3.12
CA VAL A 119 -14.72 14.32 -1.92
C VAL A 119 -13.79 15.21 -1.09
N ALA A 120 -14.06 15.36 0.20
CA ALA A 120 -13.17 16.08 1.10
C ALA A 120 -11.82 15.35 1.14
N HIS A 121 -10.78 15.96 0.60
CA HIS A 121 -9.43 15.40 0.55
C HIS A 121 -8.65 15.82 1.80
N ASP A 122 -8.07 14.84 2.50
CA ASP A 122 -7.19 15.12 3.63
C ASP A 122 -5.84 15.68 3.16
N ARG A 123 -5.65 16.99 3.35
CA ARG A 123 -4.40 17.68 2.98
C ARG A 123 -3.22 17.28 3.86
N SER A 124 -3.45 16.74 5.05
CA SER A 124 -2.36 16.34 5.96
C SER A 124 -1.48 15.24 5.37
N LEU A 125 -2.03 14.40 4.49
CA LEU A 125 -1.31 13.35 3.76
C LEU A 125 -0.22 13.89 2.83
N HIS A 126 -0.28 15.17 2.45
CA HIS A 126 0.74 15.84 1.64
C HIS A 126 1.86 16.47 2.49
N ALA A 127 1.82 16.33 3.82
CA ALA A 127 2.85 16.90 4.69
C ALA A 127 4.29 16.54 4.28
N PRO A 128 4.61 15.28 3.89
CA PRO A 128 5.95 14.92 3.45
C PRO A 128 6.37 15.52 2.10
N LEU A 129 5.44 16.08 1.32
CA LEU A 129 5.70 16.68 0.02
C LEU A 129 5.93 18.20 0.10
N ARG A 130 5.65 18.83 1.25
CA ARG A 130 5.85 20.27 1.43
C ARG A 130 7.30 20.66 1.20
N GLY A 131 7.52 21.71 0.41
CA GLY A 131 8.86 22.21 0.07
C GLY A 131 9.49 21.56 -1.17
N LEU A 132 8.82 20.59 -1.80
CA LEU A 132 9.20 20.12 -3.13
C LEU A 132 8.68 21.08 -4.22
N PRO A 133 9.41 21.24 -5.34
CA PRO A 133 8.94 22.09 -6.44
C PRO A 133 7.59 21.58 -6.96
N TYR A 134 6.69 22.51 -7.28
CA TYR A 134 5.33 22.25 -7.81
C TYR A 134 4.34 21.60 -6.82
N VAL A 135 4.63 21.61 -5.52
CA VAL A 135 3.67 21.21 -4.46
C VAL A 135 3.22 22.47 -3.71
N ALA A 136 1.96 22.88 -3.93
CA ALA A 136 1.33 24.03 -3.27
C ALA A 136 0.80 23.68 -1.86
#